data_AF-A0A8S3TPY5-F1
#
_entry.id   AF-A0A8S3TPY5-F1
#
_cell.length_a   1.000
_cell.length_b   1.000
_cell.length_c   1.000
_cell.angle_alpha   90.00
_cell.angle_beta   90.00
_cell.angle_gamma   90.00
#
_symmetry.space_group_name_H-M   'P 1'
#
loop_
_entity.id
_entity.type
_entity.pdbx_description
1 polymer ?
#
loop_
_entity_poly.entity_id
_entity_poly.type
_entity_poly.pdbx_seq_one_letter_code
_entity_poly.pdbx_strand_id
1 'polypeptide(L)'
;MHIISLVETWSDSGKPVDNIPGFDFICNSTRKKHKRARRGSGGISLYVRSSIYKGISKLTCTHNNAVWVKLDKHFFNLKNDIFMATVYFSPEYSSGCTEDINEVYSKLLRNIEHYSQLGDIVIQGDFNAYTNTIPDFVISDEAKFPKSKDNDYSIDSHNLRNNLDSKSANKSGKLLIDLCKESGLRILNGRTIGDPLGKCTCITYNGSSLVDYTLVSSNLLQCIGNFKVSDFTPISDHCPISCSLLTCFQKCKTIETKLDPLPGKFLG
;
A
#
# COMPACT_ATOMS: atom_id res chain seq x y z
N MET A 1 -11.28 -5.09 8.68
CA MET A 1 -9.88 -4.94 8.23
C MET A 1 -9.26 -6.33 8.13
N HIS A 2 -8.48 -6.60 7.08
CA HIS A 2 -7.95 -7.95 6.80
C HIS A 2 -6.43 -8.00 6.75
N ILE A 3 -5.78 -6.94 6.27
CA ILE A 3 -4.33 -6.76 6.27
C ILE A 3 -4.07 -5.44 7.02
N ILE A 4 -3.09 -5.43 7.92
CA ILE A 4 -2.70 -4.26 8.71
C ILE A 4 -1.21 -4.02 8.46
N SER A 5 -0.91 -2.83 7.98
CA SER A 5 0.44 -2.33 7.74
C SER A 5 0.75 -1.24 8.75
N LEU A 6 1.80 -1.43 9.56
CA LEU A 6 2.31 -0.42 10.48
C LEU A 6 3.67 0.05 9.99
N VAL A 7 3.86 1.36 9.96
CA VAL A 7 5.14 2.02 9.65
C VAL A 7 5.68 2.70 10.91
N GLU A 8 6.94 3.10 10.92
CA GLU A 8 7.60 3.71 12.11
C GLU A 8 7.54 2.84 13.37
N THR A 9 7.59 1.53 13.18
CA THR A 9 7.47 0.57 14.30
C THR A 9 8.63 0.61 15.29
N TRP A 10 9.78 1.14 14.87
CA TRP A 10 11.03 1.28 15.64
C TRP A 10 11.52 -0.01 16.30
N SER A 11 11.03 -1.17 15.84
CA SER A 11 11.41 -2.48 16.37
C SER A 11 12.88 -2.75 16.08
N ASP A 12 13.59 -3.22 17.10
CA ASP A 12 15.00 -3.60 17.06
C ASP A 12 15.21 -5.11 16.94
N SER A 13 14.13 -5.89 16.95
CA SER A 13 14.16 -7.34 16.82
C SER A 13 13.30 -7.79 15.63
N GLY A 14 13.69 -8.89 14.97
CA GLY A 14 12.88 -9.54 13.91
C GLY A 14 11.50 -10.07 14.38
N LYS A 15 11.06 -9.67 15.58
CA LYS A 15 9.83 -10.10 16.24
C LYS A 15 8.67 -9.14 15.93
N PRO A 16 7.42 -9.60 16.05
CA PRO A 16 6.26 -8.72 15.99
C PRO A 16 6.38 -7.62 17.05
N VAL A 17 5.94 -6.42 16.68
CA VAL A 17 5.86 -5.26 17.59
C VAL A 17 4.87 -5.55 18.72
N ASP A 18 3.76 -6.22 18.38
CA ASP A 18 2.72 -6.60 19.32
C ASP A 18 1.95 -7.83 18.82
N ASN A 19 1.22 -8.48 19.71
CA ASN A 19 0.24 -9.50 19.36
C ASN A 19 -1.12 -8.85 19.10
N ILE A 20 -1.63 -8.95 17.88
CA ILE A 20 -2.94 -8.40 17.50
C ILE A 20 -3.95 -9.56 17.44
N PRO A 21 -4.93 -9.63 18.36
CA PRO A 21 -5.87 -10.74 18.40
C PRO A 21 -6.57 -11.00 17.05
N GLY A 22 -6.50 -12.23 16.57
CA GLY A 22 -7.09 -12.66 15.29
C GLY A 22 -6.28 -12.30 14.04
N PHE A 23 -5.04 -11.82 14.22
CA PHE A 23 -4.09 -11.55 13.15
C PHE A 23 -2.78 -12.31 13.38
N ASP A 24 -2.26 -12.87 12.31
CA ASP A 24 -0.93 -13.47 12.23
C ASP A 24 0.08 -12.44 11.71
N PHE A 25 1.27 -12.46 12.31
CA PHE A 25 2.40 -11.66 11.85
C PHE A 25 3.03 -12.28 10.61
N ILE A 26 3.17 -11.51 9.53
CA ILE A 26 3.80 -11.96 8.29
C ILE A 26 5.29 -11.66 8.33
N CYS A 27 5.63 -10.39 8.59
CA CYS A 27 7.02 -9.96 8.63
C CYS A 27 7.20 -8.57 9.20
N ASN A 28 8.47 -8.27 9.50
CA ASN A 28 8.95 -6.93 9.68
C ASN A 28 10.12 -6.61 8.73
N SER A 29 10.30 -5.32 8.51
CA SER A 29 11.56 -4.72 8.07
C SER A 29 12.08 -3.86 9.20
N THR A 30 13.33 -4.06 9.61
CA THR A 30 14.00 -3.28 10.66
C THR A 30 15.17 -2.52 10.06
N ARG A 31 15.37 -1.26 10.45
CA ARG A 31 16.57 -0.51 10.05
C ARG A 31 17.71 -0.76 11.04
N LYS A 32 18.95 -0.73 10.55
CA LYS A 32 20.13 -0.81 11.42
C LYS A 32 20.12 0.39 12.39
N LYS A 33 20.09 0.10 13.69
CA LYS A 33 20.18 1.13 14.72
C LYS A 33 21.54 1.84 14.64
N HIS A 34 21.54 3.16 14.51
CA HIS A 34 22.77 3.94 14.54
C HIS A 34 23.44 3.80 15.91
N LYS A 35 24.78 3.69 15.95
CA LYS A 35 25.54 3.41 17.19
C LYS A 35 25.29 4.42 18.32
N ARG A 36 24.95 5.66 17.98
CA ARG A 36 24.65 6.74 18.95
C ARG A 36 23.16 6.92 19.25
N ALA A 37 22.27 6.17 18.60
CA ALA A 37 20.84 6.33 18.78
C ALA A 37 20.35 5.59 20.03
N ARG A 38 19.52 6.26 20.85
CA ARG A 38 18.92 5.63 22.04
C ARG A 38 17.87 4.58 21.67
N ARG A 39 17.08 4.82 20.62
CA ARG A 39 16.01 3.95 20.11
C ARG A 39 16.26 3.50 18.66
N GLY A 40 15.54 2.48 18.20
CA GLY A 40 15.44 2.14 16.77
C GLY A 40 14.76 3.26 15.96
N SER A 41 14.78 3.15 14.64
CA SER A 41 14.11 4.11 13.74
C SER A 41 13.50 3.43 12.53
N GLY A 42 12.47 4.05 11.95
CA GLY A 42 11.71 3.52 10.84
C GLY A 42 11.09 2.15 11.14
N GLY A 43 11.11 1.28 10.14
CA GLY A 43 10.65 -0.10 10.24
C GLY A 43 9.17 -0.29 9.90
N ILE A 44 8.87 -1.43 9.30
CA ILE A 44 7.54 -1.79 8.79
C ILE A 44 7.13 -3.11 9.42
N SER A 45 5.89 -3.24 9.88
CA SER A 45 5.31 -4.52 10.32
C SER A 45 4.01 -4.80 9.58
N LEU A 46 3.85 -6.03 9.12
CA LEU A 46 2.68 -6.47 8.39
C LEU A 46 2.00 -7.62 9.11
N TYR A 47 0.70 -7.45 9.35
CA TYR A 47 -0.17 -8.45 9.96
C TYR A 47 -1.31 -8.78 9.01
N VAL A 48 -1.76 -10.03 9.03
CA VAL A 48 -2.91 -10.49 8.25
C VAL A 48 -3.88 -11.22 9.15
N ARG A 49 -5.17 -11.04 8.94
CA ARG A 49 -6.21 -11.77 9.65
C ARG A 49 -6.03 -13.27 9.41
N SER A 50 -6.01 -14.06 10.48
CA SER A 50 -5.68 -15.50 10.40
C SER A 50 -6.56 -16.27 9.43
N SER A 51 -7.81 -15.83 9.25
CA SER A 51 -8.76 -16.43 8.31
C SER A 51 -8.37 -16.32 6.84
N ILE A 52 -7.44 -15.42 6.46
CA ILE A 52 -6.98 -15.26 5.07
C ILE A 52 -5.47 -15.46 4.92
N TYR A 53 -4.75 -15.82 5.99
CA TYR A 53 -3.29 -15.99 6.00
C TYR A 53 -2.81 -16.90 4.86
N LYS A 54 -3.53 -17.99 4.60
CA LYS A 54 -3.20 -18.97 3.54
C LYS A 54 -3.20 -18.38 2.11
N GLY A 55 -3.89 -17.27 1.89
CA GLY A 55 -3.88 -16.56 0.61
C GLY A 55 -2.75 -15.54 0.47
N ILE A 56 -1.93 -15.35 1.51
CA ILE A 56 -0.85 -14.35 1.53
C ILE A 56 0.50 -15.05 1.50
N SER A 57 1.41 -14.57 0.65
CA SER A 57 2.81 -15.03 0.61
C SER A 57 3.75 -13.84 0.76
N LYS A 58 4.69 -13.90 1.72
CA LYS A 58 5.76 -12.90 1.82
C LYS A 58 6.72 -13.03 0.63
N LEU A 59 7.09 -11.89 0.05
CA LEU A 59 8.07 -11.83 -1.03
C LEU A 59 9.42 -11.33 -0.49
N THR A 60 10.51 -11.89 -1.01
CA THR A 60 11.85 -11.38 -0.76
C THR A 60 12.10 -10.16 -1.64
N CYS A 61 12.50 -9.06 -1.01
CA CYS A 61 12.76 -7.80 -1.70
C CYS A 61 14.06 -7.18 -1.17
N THR A 62 14.84 -6.56 -2.07
CA THR A 62 16.08 -5.85 -1.73
C THR A 62 15.85 -4.40 -1.28
N HIS A 63 14.60 -3.94 -1.33
CA HIS A 63 14.22 -2.57 -0.99
C HIS A 63 14.01 -2.42 0.53
N ASN A 64 14.98 -1.83 1.24
CA ASN A 64 14.95 -1.72 2.70
C ASN A 64 13.74 -0.95 3.25
N ASN A 65 13.18 -0.04 2.43
CA ASN A 65 12.06 0.83 2.81
C ASN A 65 10.70 0.32 2.31
N ALA A 66 10.63 -0.94 1.84
CA ALA A 66 9.41 -1.56 1.35
C ALA A 66 9.31 -3.02 1.79
N VAL A 67 8.09 -3.49 2.03
CA VAL A 67 7.78 -4.90 2.30
C VAL A 67 6.72 -5.33 1.30
N TRP A 68 6.99 -6.43 0.59
CA TRP A 68 6.10 -6.96 -0.44
C TRP A 68 5.45 -8.28 -0.02
N VAL A 69 4.17 -8.41 -0.34
CA VAL A 69 3.42 -9.67 -0.25
C VAL A 69 2.64 -9.92 -1.53
N LYS A 70 2.42 -11.20 -1.84
CA LYS A 70 1.51 -11.65 -2.89
C LYS A 70 0.17 -12.04 -2.25
N LEU A 71 -0.92 -11.56 -2.83
CA LEU A 71 -2.29 -12.03 -2.60
C LEU A 71 -2.63 -13.00 -3.73
N ASP A 72 -2.94 -14.24 -3.37
CA ASP A 72 -3.18 -15.31 -4.33
C ASP A 72 -4.56 -15.19 -4.99
N LYS A 73 -4.57 -15.14 -6.33
CA LYS A 73 -5.78 -14.95 -7.12
C LYS A 73 -6.79 -16.08 -6.97
N HIS A 74 -6.33 -17.31 -6.80
CA HIS A 74 -7.22 -18.45 -6.64
C HIS A 74 -7.86 -18.45 -5.26
N PHE A 75 -7.09 -18.10 -4.23
CA PHE A 75 -7.60 -17.96 -2.87
C PHE A 75 -8.65 -16.83 -2.78
N PHE A 76 -8.38 -15.66 -3.36
CA PHE A 76 -9.25 -14.49 -3.26
C PHE A 76 -10.28 -14.35 -4.39
N ASN A 77 -10.32 -15.30 -5.33
CA ASN A 77 -11.16 -15.26 -6.53
C ASN A 77 -10.99 -13.94 -7.32
N LEU A 78 -9.74 -13.60 -7.60
CA LEU A 78 -9.33 -12.43 -8.38
C LEU A 78 -8.96 -12.83 -9.80
N LYS A 79 -8.99 -11.87 -10.72
CA LYS A 79 -8.52 -12.07 -12.10
C LYS A 79 -7.01 -12.36 -12.14
N ASN A 80 -6.24 -11.52 -11.44
CA ASN A 80 -4.79 -11.59 -11.35
C ASN A 80 -4.34 -11.73 -9.90
N ASP A 81 -3.12 -12.22 -9.68
CA ASP A 81 -2.47 -12.08 -8.37
C ASP A 81 -2.30 -10.58 -8.08
N ILE A 82 -2.34 -10.20 -6.80
CA ILE A 82 -2.04 -8.83 -6.39
C ILE A 82 -0.73 -8.79 -5.62
N PHE A 83 0.20 -7.96 -6.05
CA PHE A 83 1.46 -7.70 -5.39
C PHE A 83 1.32 -6.40 -4.59
N MET A 84 1.22 -6.56 -3.27
CA MET A 84 1.02 -5.45 -2.34
C MET A 84 2.34 -5.06 -1.68
N ALA A 85 2.71 -3.79 -1.80
CA ALA A 85 3.82 -3.19 -1.07
C ALA A 85 3.32 -2.31 0.08
N THR A 86 3.98 -2.41 1.23
CA THR A 86 3.94 -1.38 2.27
C THR A 86 5.25 -0.62 2.26
N VAL A 87 5.21 0.71 2.22
CA VAL A 87 6.41 1.56 2.18
C VAL A 87 6.50 2.49 3.39
N TYR A 88 7.73 2.85 3.75
CA TYR A 88 8.03 3.93 4.69
C TYR A 88 9.29 4.67 4.24
N PHE A 89 9.12 5.85 3.66
CA PHE A 89 10.22 6.69 3.20
C PHE A 89 10.52 7.76 4.23
N SER A 90 11.79 7.94 4.57
CA SER A 90 12.15 8.92 5.58
C SER A 90 11.96 10.34 5.06
N PRO A 91 11.64 11.30 5.95
CA PRO A 91 11.59 12.71 5.58
C PRO A 91 12.91 13.19 4.97
N GLU A 92 12.82 14.06 3.96
CA GLU A 92 13.95 14.56 3.16
C GLU A 92 15.08 15.16 4.01
N TYR A 93 14.75 15.75 5.16
CA TYR A 93 15.70 16.41 6.06
C TYR A 93 16.00 15.61 7.35
N SER A 94 15.57 14.35 7.42
CA SER A 94 15.83 13.54 8.60
C SER A 94 17.32 13.17 8.69
N SER A 95 17.93 13.43 9.85
CA SER A 95 19.36 13.17 10.11
C SER A 95 19.75 11.70 10.05
N GLY A 96 18.77 10.79 10.01
CA GLY A 96 18.94 9.35 9.83
C GLY A 96 18.72 8.85 8.40
N CYS A 97 18.43 9.74 7.44
CA CYS A 97 18.30 9.38 6.03
C CYS A 97 19.71 9.22 5.42
N THR A 98 20.13 7.98 5.22
CA THR A 98 21.45 7.67 4.64
C THR A 98 21.39 7.31 3.16
N GLU A 99 20.20 7.03 2.63
CA GLU A 99 19.98 6.57 1.26
C GLU A 99 19.45 7.73 0.42
N ASP A 100 19.98 7.90 -0.80
CA ASP A 100 19.46 8.92 -1.72
C ASP A 100 18.01 8.57 -2.09
N ILE A 101 17.09 9.51 -1.89
CA ILE A 101 15.68 9.36 -2.23
C ILE A 101 15.49 8.98 -3.70
N ASN A 102 16.35 9.45 -4.62
CA ASN A 102 16.28 9.02 -6.02
C ASN A 102 16.49 7.51 -6.14
N GLU A 103 17.51 6.97 -5.47
CA GLU A 103 17.83 5.54 -5.48
C GLU A 103 16.70 4.72 -4.85
N VAL A 104 16.07 5.23 -3.79
CA VAL A 104 14.88 4.62 -3.17
C VAL A 104 13.75 4.48 -4.20
N TYR A 105 13.37 5.57 -4.88
CA TYR A 105 12.32 5.51 -5.90
C TYR A 105 12.71 4.64 -7.11
N SER A 106 13.97 4.67 -7.57
CA SER A 106 14.45 3.80 -8.66
C SER A 106 14.44 2.31 -8.28
N LYS A 107 14.71 1.96 -7.01
CA LYS A 107 14.55 0.58 -6.52
C LYS A 107 13.07 0.19 -6.50
N LEU A 108 12.19 1.08 -6.03
CA LEU A 108 10.75 0.80 -5.98
C LEU A 108 10.20 0.59 -7.39
N LEU A 109 10.56 1.45 -8.35
CA LEU A 109 10.13 1.34 -9.74
C LEU A 109 10.55 -0.01 -10.36
N ARG A 110 11.81 -0.43 -10.19
CA ARG A 110 12.25 -1.77 -10.65
C ARG A 110 11.46 -2.92 -10.04
N ASN A 111 11.03 -2.80 -8.79
CA ASN A 111 10.15 -3.80 -8.18
C ASN A 111 8.75 -3.77 -8.80
N ILE A 112 8.22 -2.58 -9.05
CA ILE A 112 6.92 -2.40 -9.72
C ILE A 112 6.97 -3.01 -11.12
N GLU A 113 7.97 -2.67 -11.94
CA GLU A 113 8.15 -3.21 -13.30
C GLU A 113 8.23 -4.74 -13.30
N HIS A 114 8.91 -5.33 -12.32
CA HIS A 114 9.00 -6.78 -12.20
C HIS A 114 7.64 -7.39 -11.82
N TYR A 115 6.98 -6.88 -10.79
CA TYR A 115 5.74 -7.48 -10.28
C TYR A 115 4.53 -7.18 -11.18
N SER A 116 4.54 -6.07 -11.92
CA SER A 116 3.46 -5.71 -12.87
C SER A 116 3.38 -6.67 -14.05
N GLN A 117 4.46 -7.41 -14.34
CA GLN A 117 4.46 -8.50 -15.32
C GLN A 117 3.76 -9.77 -14.79
N LEU A 118 3.59 -9.88 -13.48
CA LEU A 118 3.06 -11.08 -12.81
C LEU A 118 1.63 -10.91 -12.32
N GLY A 119 1.21 -9.68 -12.06
CA GLY A 119 -0.12 -9.36 -11.56
C GLY A 119 -0.31 -7.88 -11.32
N ASP A 120 -1.39 -7.54 -10.62
CA ASP A 120 -1.75 -6.16 -10.36
C ASP A 120 -1.01 -5.64 -9.12
N ILE A 121 -0.77 -4.33 -9.06
CA ILE A 121 0.03 -3.71 -8.01
C ILE A 121 -0.87 -2.89 -7.07
N VAL A 122 -0.60 -3.02 -5.77
CA VAL A 122 -1.10 -2.10 -4.74
C VAL A 122 0.10 -1.64 -3.90
N ILE A 123 0.25 -0.34 -3.68
CA ILE A 123 1.29 0.21 -2.80
C ILE A 123 0.62 1.11 -1.79
N GLN A 124 0.96 0.97 -0.51
CA GLN A 124 0.48 1.86 0.52
C GLN A 124 1.55 2.21 1.54
N GLY A 125 1.36 3.31 2.25
CA GLY A 125 2.20 3.69 3.39
C GLY A 125 2.62 5.15 3.33
N ASP A 126 3.60 5.49 4.15
CA ASP A 126 4.10 6.84 4.29
C ASP A 126 5.26 7.08 3.30
N PHE A 127 5.02 7.96 2.34
CA PHE A 127 6.01 8.35 1.34
C PHE A 127 6.78 9.62 1.73
N ASN A 128 6.37 10.30 2.82
CA ASN A 128 6.84 11.64 3.18
C ASN A 128 6.86 12.60 1.97
N ALA A 129 5.85 12.47 1.11
CA ALA A 129 5.76 13.07 -0.20
C ALA A 129 4.63 14.11 -0.24
N TYR A 130 4.95 15.36 -0.51
CA TYR A 130 3.96 16.39 -0.80
C TYR A 130 3.75 16.43 -2.30
N THR A 131 2.56 16.05 -2.78
CA THR A 131 2.27 15.98 -4.22
C THR A 131 1.38 17.13 -4.71
N ASN A 132 0.83 17.94 -3.79
CA ASN A 132 -0.22 18.93 -4.05
C ASN A 132 -1.33 18.30 -4.92
N THR A 133 -1.73 18.89 -6.04
CA THR A 133 -2.70 18.35 -7.01
C THR A 133 -2.05 17.99 -8.34
N ILE A 134 -0.73 17.80 -8.38
CA ILE A 134 -0.01 17.41 -9.60
C ILE A 134 -0.62 16.09 -10.14
N PRO A 135 -0.98 16.03 -11.43
CA PRO A 135 -1.49 14.82 -12.07
C PRO A 135 -0.47 13.69 -12.00
N ASP A 136 -0.94 12.52 -11.59
CA ASP A 136 -0.20 11.24 -11.48
C ASP A 136 -0.29 10.40 -12.77
N PHE A 137 -0.72 11.02 -13.86
CA PHE A 137 -0.82 10.46 -15.19
C PHE A 137 -0.31 11.48 -16.22
N VAL A 138 -0.05 11.00 -17.44
CA VAL A 138 0.30 11.86 -18.56
C VAL A 138 -0.97 12.50 -19.10
N ILE A 139 -1.07 13.83 -18.98
CA ILE A 139 -2.14 14.57 -19.64
C ILE A 139 -1.81 14.59 -21.13
N SER A 140 -2.64 13.93 -21.93
CA SER A 140 -2.52 13.97 -23.39
C SER A 140 -2.98 15.32 -23.93
N ASP A 141 -2.09 16.03 -24.61
CA ASP A 141 -2.44 17.18 -25.45
C ASP A 141 -3.10 16.66 -26.76
N GLU A 142 -4.33 16.15 -26.68
CA GLU A 142 -5.05 15.62 -27.85
C GLU A 142 -5.22 16.64 -28.99
N ALA A 143 -4.96 17.92 -28.74
CA ALA A 143 -4.98 18.96 -29.77
C ALA A 143 -3.84 18.88 -30.81
N LYS A 144 -2.79 18.05 -30.61
CA LYS A 144 -1.59 18.08 -31.47
C LYS A 144 -1.28 16.82 -32.27
N PHE A 145 -1.82 15.65 -31.94
CA PHE A 145 -1.45 14.41 -32.66
C PHE A 145 -2.65 13.48 -32.88
N PRO A 146 -2.95 13.10 -34.14
CA PRO A 146 -3.99 12.12 -34.43
C PRO A 146 -3.60 10.73 -33.92
N LYS A 147 -4.59 10.00 -33.38
CA LYS A 147 -4.43 8.63 -32.86
C LYS A 147 -3.81 7.74 -33.94
N SER A 148 -2.59 7.23 -33.72
CA SER A 148 -2.03 6.16 -34.54
C SER A 148 -2.83 4.88 -34.28
N LYS A 149 -3.24 4.19 -35.34
CA LYS A 149 -4.04 2.96 -35.27
C LYS A 149 -3.30 1.76 -34.62
N ASP A 150 -2.00 1.91 -34.33
CA ASP A 150 -1.12 0.84 -33.87
C ASP A 150 -0.73 0.94 -32.39
N ASN A 151 -1.20 1.96 -31.66
CA ASN A 151 -0.92 2.09 -30.23
C ASN A 151 -2.12 1.61 -29.41
N ASP A 152 -1.92 0.56 -28.62
CA ASP A 152 -2.82 0.09 -27.55
C ASP A 152 -2.88 1.09 -26.36
N TYR A 153 -2.70 2.38 -26.64
CA TYR A 153 -2.74 3.46 -25.67
C TYR A 153 -4.21 3.69 -25.30
N SER A 154 -4.67 2.96 -24.27
CA SER A 154 -5.97 3.22 -23.67
C SER A 154 -5.98 4.66 -23.15
N ILE A 155 -6.91 5.48 -23.65
CA ILE A 155 -7.04 6.86 -23.18
C ILE A 155 -7.40 6.81 -21.72
N ASP A 156 -6.50 7.38 -20.95
CA ASP A 156 -6.52 7.39 -19.52
C ASP A 156 -7.67 8.32 -19.07
N SER A 157 -8.89 7.80 -18.85
CA SER A 157 -10.00 8.59 -18.29
C SER A 157 -9.77 8.85 -16.79
N HIS A 158 -8.90 9.80 -16.45
CA HIS A 158 -8.44 9.95 -15.06
C HIS A 158 -8.96 11.23 -14.45
N ASN A 159 -9.87 11.04 -13.49
CA ASN A 159 -10.33 12.10 -12.60
C ASN A 159 -9.12 12.68 -11.88
N LEU A 160 -8.96 14.01 -11.99
CA LEU A 160 -8.05 14.76 -11.14
C LEU A 160 -8.38 14.48 -9.66
N ARG A 161 -7.35 14.47 -8.83
CA ARG A 161 -7.51 14.35 -7.38
C ARG A 161 -7.60 15.72 -6.74
N ASN A 162 -8.42 15.80 -5.70
CA ASN A 162 -8.37 16.87 -4.72
C ASN A 162 -7.24 16.61 -3.71
N ASN A 163 -6.81 17.67 -3.04
CA ASN A 163 -5.86 17.57 -1.93
C ASN A 163 -6.10 18.74 -0.97
N LEU A 164 -6.36 18.45 0.31
CA LEU A 164 -6.47 19.46 1.35
C LEU A 164 -5.10 19.94 1.86
N ASP A 165 -4.02 19.20 1.59
CA ASP A 165 -2.66 19.69 1.77
C ASP A 165 -2.28 20.64 0.63
N SER A 166 -2.14 21.92 0.97
CA SER A 166 -1.79 22.99 0.02
C SER A 166 -0.28 23.19 -0.15
N LYS A 167 0.57 22.38 0.51
CA LYS A 167 2.03 22.50 0.38
C LYS A 167 2.46 22.26 -1.08
N SER A 168 3.43 23.05 -1.53
CA SER A 168 4.09 22.82 -2.81
C SER A 168 4.79 21.45 -2.82
N ALA A 169 4.87 20.84 -4.00
CA ALA A 169 5.45 19.52 -4.09
C ALA A 169 6.95 19.50 -3.73
N ASN A 170 7.33 18.63 -2.79
CA ASN A 170 8.73 18.42 -2.41
C ASN A 170 9.42 17.43 -3.37
N LYS A 171 10.71 17.13 -3.15
CA LYS A 171 11.46 16.21 -4.02
C LYS A 171 10.82 14.82 -4.07
N SER A 172 10.47 14.26 -2.91
CA SER A 172 9.78 12.96 -2.81
C SER A 172 8.44 12.98 -3.56
N GLY A 173 7.67 14.05 -3.45
CA GLY A 173 6.40 14.22 -4.16
C GLY A 173 6.51 14.23 -5.67
N LYS A 174 7.52 14.90 -6.22
CA LYS A 174 7.78 14.88 -7.67
C LYS A 174 8.15 13.48 -8.14
N LEU A 175 9.05 12.81 -7.43
CA LEU A 175 9.43 11.43 -7.72
C LEU A 175 8.27 10.44 -7.61
N LEU A 176 7.35 10.62 -6.64
CA LEU A 176 6.14 9.81 -6.52
C LEU A 176 5.21 9.99 -7.73
N ILE A 177 5.05 11.23 -8.20
CA ILE A 177 4.26 11.52 -9.40
C ILE A 177 4.91 10.90 -10.64
N ASP A 178 6.22 11.03 -10.81
CA ASP A 178 6.93 10.46 -11.94
C ASP A 178 6.85 8.93 -11.93
N LEU A 179 7.02 8.30 -10.75
CA LEU A 179 6.79 6.87 -10.57
C LEU A 179 5.37 6.45 -10.99
N CYS A 180 4.33 7.21 -10.63
CA CYS A 180 2.95 6.89 -11.03
C CYS A 180 2.76 6.99 -12.55
N LYS A 181 3.35 8.01 -13.19
CA LYS A 181 3.30 8.19 -14.65
C LYS A 181 4.03 7.06 -15.38
N GLU A 182 5.23 6.70 -14.92
CA GLU A 182 6.07 5.67 -15.53
C GLU A 182 5.48 4.27 -15.38
N SER A 183 4.89 3.96 -14.21
CA SER A 183 4.33 2.63 -13.92
C SER A 183 2.86 2.46 -14.28
N GLY A 184 2.14 3.56 -14.60
CA GLY A 184 0.70 3.52 -14.80
C GLY A 184 -0.12 3.35 -13.51
N LEU A 185 0.50 3.49 -12.33
CA LEU A 185 -0.23 3.47 -11.05
C LEU A 185 -1.00 4.78 -10.82
N ARG A 186 -2.07 4.70 -10.04
CA ARG A 186 -2.94 5.84 -9.70
C ARG A 186 -3.09 5.99 -8.20
N ILE A 187 -2.97 7.22 -7.71
CA ILE A 187 -3.22 7.63 -6.32
C ILE A 187 -4.73 7.63 -6.06
N LEU A 188 -5.17 6.90 -5.04
CA LEU A 188 -6.58 6.85 -4.60
C LEU A 188 -7.01 8.09 -3.80
N ASN A 189 -6.10 8.64 -2.99
CA ASN A 189 -6.37 9.81 -2.15
C ASN A 189 -6.94 10.96 -2.99
N GLY A 190 -8.02 11.58 -2.50
CA GLY A 190 -8.62 12.75 -3.14
C GLY A 190 -9.43 12.51 -4.40
N ARG A 191 -9.69 11.27 -4.80
CA ARG A 191 -10.58 10.98 -5.95
C ARG A 191 -11.50 9.78 -5.75
N THR A 192 -11.23 8.94 -4.75
CA THR A 192 -12.00 7.72 -4.49
C THR A 192 -13.12 7.99 -3.49
N ILE A 193 -14.23 7.25 -3.64
CA ILE A 193 -15.33 7.23 -2.67
C ILE A 193 -14.74 6.95 -1.27
N GLY A 194 -15.13 7.77 -0.30
CA GLY A 194 -14.65 7.76 1.08
C GLY A 194 -13.58 8.82 1.41
N ASP A 195 -12.89 9.35 0.41
CA ASP A 195 -11.96 10.48 0.54
C ASP A 195 -11.93 11.36 -0.74
N PRO A 196 -13.07 11.92 -1.17
CA PRO A 196 -13.12 12.72 -2.39
C PRO A 196 -12.38 14.06 -2.26
N LEU A 197 -12.07 14.53 -1.05
CA LEU A 197 -11.43 15.82 -0.80
C LEU A 197 -9.91 15.73 -0.66
N GLY A 198 -9.37 14.54 -0.40
CA GLY A 198 -7.93 14.34 -0.20
C GLY A 198 -7.52 14.83 1.18
N LYS A 199 -8.05 14.21 2.23
CA LYS A 199 -7.77 14.59 3.61
C LYS A 199 -6.28 14.46 3.93
N CYS A 200 -5.78 15.37 4.78
CA CYS A 200 -4.46 15.21 5.38
C CYS A 200 -4.41 13.93 6.21
N THR A 201 -3.26 13.25 6.16
CA THR A 201 -3.02 11.97 6.84
C THR A 201 -2.05 12.11 8.01
N CYS A 202 -1.31 13.21 8.12
CA CYS A 202 -0.42 13.51 9.24
C CYS A 202 -0.79 14.87 9.83
N ILE A 203 -0.92 14.94 11.15
CA ILE A 203 -1.27 16.14 11.91
C ILE A 203 -0.25 16.31 13.03
N THR A 204 0.55 17.37 12.92
CA THR A 204 1.58 17.72 13.89
C THR A 204 1.29 19.09 14.50
N TYR A 205 2.08 19.48 15.51
CA TYR A 205 1.97 20.83 16.09
C TYR A 205 2.22 21.97 15.07
N ASN A 206 2.94 21.68 13.98
CA ASN A 206 3.26 22.62 12.89
C ASN A 206 2.26 22.54 11.72
N GLY A 207 1.09 21.96 11.94
CA GLY A 207 0.04 21.80 10.94
C GLY A 207 -0.03 20.39 10.36
N SER A 208 -0.78 20.26 9.27
CA SER A 208 -1.15 18.99 8.68
C SER A 208 -0.54 18.77 7.29
N SER A 209 -0.46 17.52 6.86
CA SER A 209 -0.03 17.13 5.51
C SER A 209 -0.67 15.83 5.05
N LEU A 210 -0.70 15.64 3.73
CA LEU A 210 -1.05 14.38 3.10
C LEU A 210 0.25 13.73 2.62
N VAL A 211 0.68 12.69 3.34
CA VAL A 211 1.95 11.97 3.08
C VAL A 211 1.78 10.46 3.00
N ASP A 212 0.64 9.95 3.46
CA ASP A 212 0.27 8.54 3.40
C ASP A 212 -0.62 8.32 2.18
N TYR A 213 -0.16 7.51 1.23
CA TYR A 213 -0.85 7.28 -0.04
C TYR A 213 -1.24 5.81 -0.20
N THR A 214 -2.28 5.55 -0.98
CA THR A 214 -2.50 4.26 -1.63
C THR A 214 -2.46 4.43 -3.14
N LEU A 215 -1.58 3.67 -3.80
CA LEU A 215 -1.41 3.60 -5.24
C LEU A 215 -1.92 2.24 -5.73
N VAL A 216 -2.60 2.21 -6.87
CA VAL A 216 -3.07 0.96 -7.48
C VAL A 216 -2.83 0.96 -8.98
N SER A 217 -2.67 -0.23 -9.58
CA SER A 217 -2.72 -0.37 -11.03
C SER A 217 -4.05 0.16 -11.56
N SER A 218 -4.03 0.85 -12.71
CA SER A 218 -5.22 1.48 -13.30
C SER A 218 -6.38 0.48 -13.51
N ASN A 219 -6.06 -0.75 -13.88
CA ASN A 219 -7.03 -1.84 -14.06
C ASN A 219 -7.71 -2.31 -12.74
N LEU A 220 -7.11 -2.03 -11.57
CA LEU A 220 -7.71 -2.30 -10.26
C LEU A 220 -8.69 -1.22 -9.81
N LEU A 221 -8.71 -0.03 -10.43
CA LEU A 221 -9.56 1.09 -10.00
C LEU A 221 -11.05 0.69 -9.91
N GLN A 222 -11.53 -0.10 -10.87
CA GLN A 222 -12.92 -0.61 -10.89
C GLN A 222 -13.22 -1.61 -9.75
N CYS A 223 -12.19 -2.21 -9.16
CA CYS A 223 -12.32 -3.13 -8.03
C CYS A 223 -12.17 -2.41 -6.69
N ILE A 224 -11.82 -1.13 -6.66
CA ILE A 224 -11.73 -0.36 -5.41
C ILE A 224 -13.13 0.01 -4.95
N GLY A 225 -13.56 -0.57 -3.84
CA GLY A 225 -14.87 -0.28 -3.27
C GLY A 225 -14.93 1.05 -2.52
N ASN A 226 -13.88 1.35 -1.73
CA ASN A 226 -13.81 2.52 -0.88
C ASN A 226 -12.36 2.77 -0.45
N PHE A 227 -11.98 4.04 -0.33
CA PHE A 227 -10.72 4.47 0.28
C PHE A 227 -11.04 5.58 1.28
N LYS A 228 -10.49 5.49 2.50
CA LYS A 228 -10.73 6.50 3.54
C LYS A 228 -9.47 6.82 4.33
N VAL A 229 -9.36 8.07 4.73
CA VAL A 229 -8.53 8.51 5.85
C VAL A 229 -9.41 8.49 7.11
N SER A 230 -8.98 7.74 8.11
CA SER A 230 -9.70 7.63 9.38
C SER A 230 -9.55 8.91 10.21
N ASP A 231 -10.37 9.05 11.25
CA ASP A 231 -10.28 10.20 12.14
C ASP A 231 -8.95 10.23 12.88
N PHE A 232 -8.48 11.45 13.18
CA PHE A 232 -7.30 11.65 13.99
C PHE A 232 -7.50 11.12 15.40
N THR A 233 -6.46 10.51 15.97
CA THR A 233 -6.49 9.99 17.33
C THR A 233 -5.19 10.35 18.06
N PRO A 234 -5.18 10.46 19.40
CA PRO A 234 -3.97 10.83 20.15
C PRO A 234 -2.86 9.78 20.16
N ILE A 235 -3.04 8.62 19.53
CA ILE A 235 -2.10 7.49 19.58
C ILE A 235 -0.93 7.65 18.59
N SER A 236 -1.09 8.50 17.57
CA SER A 236 -0.12 8.78 16.53
C SER A 236 -0.40 10.16 15.93
N ASP A 237 0.63 10.83 15.42
CA ASP A 237 0.48 12.00 14.55
C ASP A 237 -0.07 11.64 13.17
N HIS A 238 -0.05 10.36 12.78
CA HIS A 238 -0.67 9.87 11.54
C HIS A 238 -2.09 9.30 11.75
N CYS A 239 -2.97 9.60 10.80
CA CYS A 239 -4.30 9.05 10.65
C CYS A 239 -4.25 7.78 9.80
N PRO A 240 -4.83 6.65 10.25
CA PRO A 240 -4.83 5.43 9.46
C PRO A 240 -5.58 5.58 8.13
N ILE A 241 -4.93 5.23 7.02
CA ILE A 241 -5.58 5.07 5.73
C ILE A 241 -6.09 3.64 5.56
N SER A 242 -7.20 3.46 4.84
CA SER A 242 -7.70 2.12 4.53
C SER A 242 -8.34 2.07 3.15
N CYS A 243 -8.04 1.01 2.42
CA CYS A 243 -8.59 0.69 1.11
C CYS A 243 -9.34 -0.64 1.19
N SER A 244 -10.50 -0.73 0.55
CA SER A 244 -11.22 -1.99 0.37
C SER A 244 -11.24 -2.41 -1.10
N LEU A 245 -10.78 -3.64 -1.35
CA LEU A 245 -10.91 -4.29 -2.65
C LEU A 245 -12.19 -5.12 -2.68
N LEU A 246 -13.00 -4.93 -3.71
CA LEU A 246 -14.16 -5.76 -4.02
C LEU A 246 -13.65 -7.06 -4.66
N THR A 247 -13.99 -8.18 -4.03
CA THR A 247 -13.63 -9.51 -4.55
C THR A 247 -14.84 -10.43 -4.48
N CYS A 248 -14.86 -11.46 -5.31
CA CYS A 248 -15.86 -12.52 -5.24
C CYS A 248 -15.50 -13.60 -4.21
N PHE A 249 -14.61 -13.29 -3.25
CA PHE A 249 -14.21 -14.19 -2.19
C PHE A 249 -15.37 -14.43 -1.22
N GLN A 250 -15.85 -15.66 -1.17
CA GLN A 250 -16.79 -16.10 -0.14
C GLN A 250 -16.02 -16.79 0.97
N LYS A 251 -16.18 -16.27 2.19
CA LYS A 251 -15.62 -16.94 3.37
C LYS A 251 -16.38 -18.26 3.57
N CYS A 252 -15.74 -19.39 3.31
CA CYS A 252 -16.28 -20.67 3.75
C CYS A 252 -16.48 -20.61 5.27
N LYS A 253 -17.73 -20.54 5.71
CA LYS A 253 -18.07 -20.87 7.09
C LYS A 253 -17.86 -22.37 7.21
N THR A 254 -16.73 -22.78 7.77
CA THR A 254 -16.64 -24.14 8.31
C THR A 254 -17.66 -24.20 9.43
N ILE A 255 -18.83 -24.78 9.15
CA ILE A 255 -19.71 -25.25 10.21
C ILE A 255 -18.96 -26.44 10.77
N GLU A 256 -18.34 -26.31 11.94
CA GLU A 256 -17.97 -27.48 12.73
C GLU A 256 -19.28 -28.19 13.08
N THR A 257 -19.69 -29.11 12.21
CA THR A 257 -20.71 -30.05 12.60
C THR A 257 -20.06 -30.97 13.62
N LYS A 258 -20.58 -30.94 14.86
CA LYS A 258 -20.42 -32.04 15.80
C LYS A 258 -21.16 -33.24 15.21
N LEU A 259 -20.63 -33.83 14.16
CA LEU A 259 -21.08 -35.15 13.73
C LEU A 259 -20.42 -36.12 14.71
N ASP A 260 -21.27 -36.80 15.48
CA ASP A 260 -20.83 -37.93 16.28
C ASP A 260 -20.09 -38.92 15.37
N PRO A 261 -19.00 -39.54 15.84
CA PRO A 261 -18.28 -40.54 15.06
C PRO A 261 -19.24 -41.64 14.59
N LEU A 262 -19.08 -42.05 13.33
CA LEU A 262 -19.84 -43.13 12.72
C LEU A 262 -19.88 -44.33 13.70
N PRO A 263 -21.07 -44.83 14.07
CA PRO A 263 -21.17 -46.04 14.89
C PRO A 263 -20.36 -47.15 14.24
N GLY A 264 -19.52 -47.81 15.04
CA GLY A 264 -18.71 -48.94 14.57
C GLY A 264 -19.60 -49.95 13.86
N LYS A 265 -19.18 -50.37 12.66
CA LYS A 265 -19.83 -51.36 11.80
C LYS A 265 -20.50 -52.46 12.65
N PHE A 266 -21.81 -52.63 12.50
CA PHE A 266 -22.46 -53.90 12.84
C PHE A 266 -21.95 -54.94 11.85
N LEU A 267 -20.88 -55.65 12.22
CA LEU A 267 -20.58 -56.96 11.65
C LEU A 267 -21.52 -57.94 12.35
N GLY A 268 -22.62 -58.25 11.69
CA GLY A 268 -23.53 -59.35 11.98
C GLY A 268 -23.84 -60.07 10.68
#